data_AF-A0A2D6ZIS3-F1
#
_entry.id   AF-A0A2D6ZIS3-F1
#
_cell.length_a   1.000
_cell.length_b   1.000
_cell.length_c   1.000
_cell.angle_alpha   90.00
_cell.angle_beta   90.00
_cell.angle_gamma   90.00
#
_symmetry.space_group_name_H-M   'P 1'
#
loop_
_entity.id
_entity.type
_entity.pdbx_description
1 polymer ?
#
loop_
_entity_poly.entity_id
_entity_poly.type
_entity_poly.pdbx_seq_one_letter_code
_entity_poly.pdbx_strand_id
1 'polypeptide(L)'
;MTAFAAFAGYVGALAKWQGRRQPSAWPSALSLWSLGLVAFFAHFVCAFHFEHDWSHTKALAATAKQTAERTGTETGVGLYLNYAFTLVWLADCVWWHRAKHSHEERPAWLGGTIHGYMAFMWFNATVVFGAPLGQALGGIAFAGLGGWLFLQKQRRG
;
A
#
# COMPACT_ATOMS: atom_id res chain seq x y z
N MET A 1 -12.87 -2.79 6.78
CA MET A 1 -13.06 -1.39 6.32
C MET A 1 -11.79 -0.55 6.42
N THR A 2 -10.95 -0.74 7.45
CA THR A 2 -9.69 0.02 7.65
C THR A 2 -8.66 -0.15 6.52
N ALA A 3 -8.58 -1.32 5.88
CA ALA A 3 -7.70 -1.54 4.72
C ALA A 3 -8.05 -0.64 3.50
N PHE A 4 -9.34 -0.41 3.22
CA PHE A 4 -9.74 0.48 2.11
C PHE A 4 -9.44 1.95 2.41
N ALA A 5 -9.52 2.38 3.67
CA ALA A 5 -9.12 3.72 4.08
C ALA A 5 -7.61 3.93 3.87
N ALA A 6 -6.79 2.92 4.20
CA ALA A 6 -5.36 2.95 3.93
C ALA A 6 -5.05 3.01 2.43
N PHE A 7 -5.76 2.24 1.61
CA PHE A 7 -5.62 2.29 0.16
C PHE A 7 -6.01 3.65 -0.44
N ALA A 8 -7.12 4.24 0.03
CA ALA A 8 -7.54 5.59 -0.37
C ALA A 8 -6.48 6.65 0.00
N GLY A 9 -5.87 6.52 1.19
CA GLY A 9 -4.74 7.36 1.61
C GLY A 9 -3.52 7.23 0.69
N TYR A 10 -3.15 5.99 0.31
CA TYR A 10 -2.07 5.70 -0.64
C TYR A 10 -2.33 6.35 -2.01
N VAL A 11 -3.51 6.13 -2.60
CA VAL A 11 -3.88 6.68 -3.91
C VAL A 11 -3.94 8.21 -3.87
N GLY A 12 -4.52 8.79 -2.81
CA GLY A 12 -4.60 10.24 -2.64
C GLY A 12 -3.24 10.91 -2.50
N ALA A 13 -2.31 10.29 -1.75
CA ALA A 13 -0.94 10.76 -1.64
C ALA A 13 -0.20 10.67 -2.99
N LEU A 14 -0.34 9.57 -3.72
CA LEU A 14 0.29 9.37 -5.04
C LEU A 14 -0.21 10.39 -6.07
N ALA A 15 -1.52 10.68 -6.08
CA ALA A 15 -2.11 11.69 -6.97
C ALA A 15 -1.54 13.09 -6.71
N LYS A 16 -1.39 13.47 -5.43
CA LYS A 16 -0.80 14.76 -5.05
C LYS A 16 0.71 14.81 -5.26
N TRP A 17 1.39 13.67 -5.16
CA TRP A 17 2.84 13.59 -5.36
C TRP A 17 3.26 13.81 -6.81
N GLN A 18 2.43 13.47 -7.80
CA GLN A 18 2.69 13.87 -9.20
C GLN A 18 2.67 15.38 -9.42
N GLY A 19 2.04 16.12 -8.51
CA GLY A 19 2.08 17.57 -8.41
C GLY A 19 3.38 18.12 -7.78
N ARG A 20 4.54 17.46 -7.92
CA ARG A 20 5.85 17.94 -7.42
C ARG A 20 6.18 19.40 -7.81
N ARG A 21 5.48 19.96 -8.80
CA ARG A 21 5.59 21.35 -9.26
C ARG A 21 4.82 22.36 -8.39
N GLN A 22 3.99 21.94 -7.43
CA GLN A 22 3.19 22.83 -6.58
C GLN A 22 3.52 22.63 -5.08
N PRO A 23 4.25 23.58 -4.45
CA PRO A 23 4.68 23.49 -3.05
C PRO A 23 3.53 23.39 -2.02
N SER A 24 2.32 23.82 -2.37
CA SER A 24 1.15 23.82 -1.46
C SER A 24 0.51 22.44 -1.28
N ALA A 25 0.70 21.49 -2.22
CA ALA A 25 0.13 20.15 -2.14
C ALA A 25 0.86 19.24 -1.13
N TRP A 26 2.08 19.63 -0.77
CA TRP A 26 3.05 18.85 0.00
C TRP A 26 2.64 18.46 1.42
N PRO A 27 2.17 19.39 2.28
CA PRO A 27 1.71 19.02 3.63
C PRO A 27 0.54 18.04 3.57
N SER A 28 -0.36 18.23 2.61
CA SER A 28 -1.54 17.39 2.47
C SER A 28 -1.22 15.98 1.91
N ALA A 29 -0.18 15.84 1.09
CA ALA A 29 0.29 14.54 0.62
C ALA A 29 0.93 13.73 1.76
N LEU A 30 1.76 14.39 2.59
CA LEU A 30 2.38 13.77 3.77
C LEU A 30 1.33 13.36 4.80
N SER A 31 0.30 14.18 5.04
CA SER A 31 -0.81 13.83 5.93
C SER A 31 -1.61 12.64 5.42
N LEU A 32 -1.94 12.59 4.12
CA LEU A 32 -2.65 11.44 3.53
C LEU A 32 -1.81 10.16 3.56
N TRP A 33 -0.51 10.27 3.31
CA TRP A 33 0.44 9.15 3.40
C TRP A 33 0.54 8.61 4.83
N SER A 34 0.65 9.50 5.82
CA SER A 34 0.73 9.17 7.24
C SER A 34 -0.59 8.58 7.76
N LEU A 35 -1.74 9.16 7.39
CA LEU A 35 -3.06 8.64 7.73
C LEU A 35 -3.30 7.26 7.11
N GLY A 36 -2.84 7.04 5.88
CA GLY A 36 -2.88 5.73 5.24
C GLY A 36 -2.09 4.68 6.01
N LEU A 37 -0.88 5.02 6.46
CA LEU A 37 -0.06 4.17 7.32
C LEU A 37 -0.75 3.86 8.66
N VAL A 38 -1.32 4.87 9.34
CA VAL A 38 -2.03 4.67 10.62
C VAL A 38 -3.24 3.75 10.43
N ALA A 39 -4.02 3.94 9.37
CA ALA A 39 -5.15 3.08 9.06
C ALA A 39 -4.71 1.63 8.77
N PHE A 40 -3.58 1.45 8.08
CA PHE A 40 -3.01 0.13 7.82
C PHE A 40 -2.48 -0.52 9.10
N PHE A 41 -1.81 0.23 9.96
CA PHE A 41 -1.31 -0.26 11.25
C PHE A 41 -2.47 -0.65 12.17
N ALA A 42 -3.53 0.15 12.22
CA ALA A 42 -4.75 -0.19 12.94
C ALA A 42 -5.40 -1.46 12.37
N HIS A 43 -5.45 -1.61 11.03
CA HIS A 43 -5.93 -2.85 10.40
C HIS A 43 -5.11 -4.07 10.83
N PHE A 44 -3.78 -3.94 10.79
CA PHE A 44 -2.85 -4.99 11.18
C PHE A 44 -3.02 -5.39 12.65
N VAL A 45 -3.09 -4.41 13.57
CA VAL A 45 -3.31 -4.66 15.00
C VAL A 45 -4.66 -5.31 15.25
N CYS A 46 -5.73 -4.84 14.59
CA CYS A 46 -7.04 -5.47 14.70
C CYS A 46 -7.03 -6.92 14.20
N ALA A 47 -6.38 -7.21 13.07
CA ALA A 47 -6.26 -8.58 12.57
C ALA A 47 -5.51 -9.48 13.57
N PHE A 48 -4.38 -9.00 14.11
CA PHE A 48 -3.64 -9.75 15.12
C PHE A 48 -4.41 -9.97 16.42
N HIS A 49 -5.19 -8.97 16.86
CA HIS A 49 -5.95 -9.02 18.09
C HIS A 49 -7.20 -9.90 17.97
N PHE A 50 -8.00 -9.74 16.90
CA PHE A 50 -9.29 -10.42 16.76
C PHE A 50 -9.21 -11.77 16.05
N GLU A 51 -8.27 -11.95 15.11
CA GLU A 51 -8.23 -13.14 14.25
C GLU A 51 -7.10 -14.11 14.61
N HIS A 52 -6.08 -13.65 15.34
CA HIS A 52 -4.86 -14.44 15.59
C HIS A 52 -4.46 -14.55 17.05
N ASP A 53 -5.22 -13.97 18.00
CA ASP A 53 -4.93 -13.98 19.44
C ASP A 53 -3.47 -13.58 19.77
N TRP A 54 -2.90 -12.65 18.99
CA TRP A 54 -1.47 -12.26 19.07
C TRP A 54 -0.46 -13.38 18.83
N SER A 55 -0.91 -14.54 18.35
CA SER A 55 -0.06 -15.69 18.07
C SER A 55 0.47 -15.63 16.63
N HIS A 56 1.79 -15.44 16.51
CA HIS A 56 2.47 -15.48 15.22
C HIS A 56 2.27 -16.81 14.48
N THR A 57 2.26 -17.94 15.21
CA THR A 57 2.03 -19.26 14.61
C THR A 57 0.62 -19.41 14.04
N LYS A 58 -0.41 -18.85 14.72
CA LYS A 58 -1.78 -18.82 14.17
C LYS A 58 -1.88 -17.94 12.93
N ALA A 59 -1.27 -16.75 12.94
CA ALA A 59 -1.24 -15.86 11.78
C ALA A 59 -0.53 -16.50 10.57
N LEU A 60 0.58 -17.20 10.81
CA LEU A 60 1.34 -17.89 9.78
C LEU A 60 0.53 -19.05 9.18
N ALA A 61 -0.10 -19.87 10.03
CA ALA A 61 -0.94 -20.98 9.59
C ALA A 61 -2.18 -20.50 8.81
N ALA A 62 -2.84 -19.43 9.27
CA ALA A 62 -3.97 -18.82 8.58
C ALA A 62 -3.56 -18.28 7.20
N THR A 63 -2.41 -17.62 7.11
CA THR A 63 -1.88 -17.10 5.84
C THR A 63 -1.50 -18.23 4.88
N ALA A 64 -0.86 -19.29 5.38
CA ALA A 64 -0.50 -20.45 4.57
C ALA A 64 -1.74 -21.15 4.00
N LYS A 65 -2.78 -21.32 4.83
CA LYS A 65 -4.06 -21.88 4.39
C LYS A 65 -4.74 -21.01 3.34
N GLN A 66 -4.85 -19.70 3.57
CA GLN A 66 -5.46 -18.77 2.61
C GLN A 66 -4.70 -18.74 1.29
N THR A 67 -3.36 -18.85 1.34
CA THR A 67 -2.51 -18.89 0.15
C THR A 67 -2.72 -20.21 -0.62
N ALA A 68 -2.86 -21.34 0.08
CA ALA A 68 -3.17 -22.62 -0.54
C ALA A 68 -4.55 -22.61 -1.23
N GLU A 69 -5.57 -22.05 -0.59
CA GLU A 69 -6.92 -21.95 -1.15
C GLU A 69 -6.97 -21.11 -2.45
N ARG A 70 -6.05 -20.15 -2.62
CA ARG A 70 -6.04 -19.23 -3.77
C ARG A 70 -5.02 -19.57 -4.84
N THR A 71 -3.87 -20.10 -4.45
CA THR A 71 -2.72 -20.33 -5.35
C THR A 71 -2.33 -21.81 -5.45
N GLY A 72 -2.94 -22.67 -4.65
CA GLY A 72 -2.60 -24.10 -4.57
C GLY A 72 -1.32 -24.41 -3.78
N THR A 73 -0.64 -23.39 -3.22
CA THR A 73 0.61 -23.59 -2.47
C THR A 73 0.45 -23.15 -1.02
N GLU A 74 0.76 -24.03 -0.06
CA GLU A 74 0.78 -23.72 1.37
C GLU A 74 2.03 -22.91 1.72
N THR A 75 1.97 -21.58 1.60
CA THR A 75 3.08 -20.71 1.98
C THR A 75 2.63 -19.57 2.89
N GLY A 76 3.33 -19.38 4.01
CA GLY A 76 3.15 -18.23 4.90
C GLY A 76 3.87 -16.97 4.42
N VAL A 77 4.45 -16.97 3.21
CA VAL A 77 5.27 -15.88 2.66
C VAL A 77 4.51 -14.56 2.62
N GLY A 78 3.20 -14.60 2.36
CA GLY A 78 2.33 -13.42 2.39
C GLY A 78 2.38 -12.64 3.71
N LEU A 79 2.59 -13.32 4.84
CA LEU A 79 2.67 -12.68 6.16
C LEU A 79 3.96 -11.88 6.29
N TYR A 80 5.09 -12.46 5.86
CA TYR A 80 6.37 -11.76 5.84
C TYR A 80 6.38 -10.60 4.85
N LEU A 81 5.72 -10.74 3.70
CA LEU A 81 5.53 -9.63 2.76
C LEU A 81 4.69 -8.51 3.37
N ASN A 82 3.67 -8.82 4.16
CA ASN A 82 2.92 -7.80 4.89
C ASN A 82 3.78 -7.09 5.96
N TYR A 83 4.66 -7.82 6.67
CA TYR A 83 5.58 -7.21 7.62
C TYR A 83 6.57 -6.26 6.92
N ALA A 84 7.16 -6.71 5.81
CA ALA A 84 8.04 -5.89 4.99
C ALA A 84 7.31 -4.65 4.46
N PHE A 85 6.05 -4.79 4.04
CA PHE A 85 5.22 -3.67 3.60
C PHE A 85 5.00 -2.63 4.69
N THR A 86 4.66 -3.06 5.92
CA THR A 86 4.55 -2.15 7.07
C THR A 86 5.87 -1.41 7.32
N LEU A 87 7.00 -2.12 7.32
CA LEU A 87 8.32 -1.55 7.60
C LEU A 87 8.75 -0.55 6.53
N VAL A 88 8.55 -0.90 5.25
CA VAL A 88 8.88 -0.02 4.12
C VAL A 88 8.05 1.26 4.17
N TRP A 89 6.74 1.16 4.45
CA TRP A 89 5.88 2.33 4.56
C TRP A 89 6.24 3.19 5.77
N LEU A 90 6.47 2.59 6.92
CA LEU A 90 6.91 3.30 8.11
C LEU A 90 8.25 4.02 7.89
N ALA A 91 9.24 3.34 7.30
CA ALA A 91 10.55 3.90 7.02
C ALA A 91 10.46 5.07 6.04
N ASP A 92 9.70 4.94 4.94
CA ASP A 92 9.50 6.04 3.99
C ASP A 92 8.79 7.24 4.64
N CYS A 93 7.79 6.99 5.49
CA CYS A 93 7.08 8.04 6.23
C CYS A 93 8.01 8.77 7.22
N VAL A 94 8.78 8.02 8.01
CA VAL A 94 9.77 8.58 8.95
C VAL A 94 10.85 9.37 8.19
N TRP A 95 11.35 8.84 7.07
CA TRP A 95 12.32 9.52 6.23
C TRP A 95 11.77 10.86 5.70
N TRP A 96 10.52 10.87 5.24
CA TRP A 96 9.87 12.08 4.75
C TRP A 96 9.68 13.13 5.86
N HIS A 97 9.29 12.71 7.07
CA HIS A 97 9.14 13.63 8.22
C HIS A 97 10.46 14.17 8.75
N ARG A 98 11.52 13.34 8.79
CA ARG A 98 12.80 13.72 9.42
C ARG A 98 13.77 14.43 8.48
N ALA A 99 13.75 14.09 7.20
CA ALA A 99 14.72 14.57 6.23
C ALA A 99 14.05 14.87 4.89
N LYS A 100 13.10 15.81 4.93
CA LYS A 100 12.30 16.25 3.78
C LYS A 100 13.14 16.54 2.53
N HIS A 101 14.24 17.29 2.66
CA HIS A 101 15.13 17.61 1.54
C HIS A 101 15.82 16.37 0.95
N SER A 102 16.31 15.46 1.79
CA SER A 102 16.89 14.19 1.35
C SER A 102 15.85 13.29 0.66
N HIS A 103 14.61 13.29 1.14
CA HIS A 103 13.50 12.57 0.52
C HIS A 103 13.09 13.18 -0.84
N GLU A 104 13.20 14.50 -0.98
CA GLU A 104 12.99 15.23 -2.23
C GLU A 104 14.03 14.86 -3.30
N GLU A 105 15.30 14.82 -2.88
CA GLU A 105 16.46 14.52 -3.73
C GLU A 105 16.63 13.03 -4.04
N ARG A 106 15.71 12.18 -3.56
CA ARG A 106 15.83 10.74 -3.74
C ARG A 106 15.89 10.35 -5.23
N PRO A 107 16.71 9.34 -5.57
CA PRO A 107 16.76 8.81 -6.92
C PRO A 107 15.39 8.33 -7.40
N ALA A 108 15.06 8.60 -8.67
CA ALA A 108 13.78 8.22 -9.24
C ALA A 108 13.52 6.71 -9.21
N TRP A 109 14.58 5.89 -9.35
CA TRP A 109 14.47 4.43 -9.27
C TRP A 109 14.00 3.96 -7.89
N LEU A 110 14.52 4.56 -6.81
CA LEU A 110 14.16 4.18 -5.44
C LEU A 110 12.70 4.50 -5.15
N GLY A 111 12.24 5.68 -5.59
CA GLY A 111 10.82 6.02 -5.54
C GLY A 111 9.97 5.05 -6.37
N GLY A 112 10.42 4.70 -7.58
CA GLY A 112 9.76 3.69 -8.42
C GLY A 112 9.65 2.33 -7.75
N THR A 113 10.72 1.85 -7.10
CA THR A 113 10.75 0.57 -6.38
C THR A 113 9.81 0.55 -5.19
N ILE A 114 9.83 1.59 -4.34
CA ILE A 114 8.95 1.69 -3.15
C ILE A 114 7.48 1.65 -3.58
N HIS A 115 7.11 2.48 -4.56
CA HIS A 115 5.72 2.55 -5.02
C HIS A 115 5.29 1.35 -5.86
N GLY A 116 6.22 0.74 -6.61
CA GLY A 116 5.99 -0.52 -7.31
C GLY A 116 5.70 -1.66 -6.33
N TYR A 117 6.51 -1.77 -5.27
CA TYR A 117 6.28 -2.74 -4.20
C TYR A 117 4.96 -2.49 -3.47
N MET A 118 4.64 -1.24 -3.15
CA MET A 118 3.36 -0.90 -2.52
C MET A 118 2.16 -1.24 -3.40
N ALA A 119 2.23 -0.90 -4.69
CA ALA A 119 1.19 -1.22 -5.65
C ALA A 119 1.01 -2.74 -5.80
N PHE A 120 2.11 -3.49 -5.85
CA PHE A 120 2.07 -4.95 -5.89
C PHE A 120 1.36 -5.54 -4.66
N MET A 121 1.67 -5.04 -3.46
CA MET A 121 1.02 -5.48 -2.23
C MET A 121 -0.48 -5.15 -2.23
N TRP A 122 -0.86 -3.94 -2.64
CA TRP A 122 -2.26 -3.55 -2.74
C TRP A 122 -3.04 -4.37 -3.78
N PHE A 123 -2.41 -4.68 -4.93
CA PHE A 123 -3.02 -5.52 -5.95
C PHE A 123 -3.29 -6.92 -5.40
N ASN A 124 -2.30 -7.54 -4.76
CA ASN A 124 -2.49 -8.85 -4.13
C ASN A 124 -3.60 -8.80 -3.07
N ALA A 125 -3.56 -7.81 -2.16
CA ALA A 125 -4.52 -7.69 -1.07
C ALA A 125 -5.96 -7.46 -1.55
N THR A 126 -6.16 -6.70 -2.62
CA THR A 126 -7.51 -6.32 -3.09
C THR A 126 -8.03 -7.22 -4.20
N VAL A 127 -7.22 -7.51 -5.22
CA VAL A 127 -7.64 -8.23 -6.44
C VAL A 127 -7.48 -9.74 -6.29
N VAL A 128 -6.38 -10.21 -5.70
CA VAL A 128 -6.10 -11.65 -5.60
C VAL A 128 -6.79 -12.24 -4.37
N PHE A 129 -6.53 -11.67 -3.19
CA PHE A 129 -6.96 -12.21 -1.91
C PHE A 129 -8.21 -11.52 -1.32
N GLY A 130 -8.67 -10.44 -1.94
CA GLY A 130 -9.83 -9.68 -1.45
C GLY A 130 -11.14 -10.46 -1.51
N ALA A 131 -12.10 -10.06 -0.68
CA ALA A 131 -13.50 -10.47 -0.82
C ALA A 131 -14.09 -9.96 -2.15
N PRO A 132 -15.19 -10.52 -2.69
CA PRO A 132 -15.71 -10.15 -4.02
C PRO A 132 -15.89 -8.65 -4.25
N LEU A 133 -16.40 -7.93 -3.25
CA LEU A 133 -16.52 -6.47 -3.31
C LEU A 133 -15.16 -5.77 -3.33
N GLY A 134 -14.18 -6.29 -2.58
CA GLY A 134 -12.81 -5.79 -2.59
C GLY A 134 -12.07 -6.04 -3.90
N GLN A 135 -12.32 -7.18 -4.55
CA GLN A 135 -11.78 -7.48 -5.88
C GLN A 135 -12.33 -6.52 -6.92
N ALA A 136 -13.63 -6.25 -6.90
CA ALA A 136 -14.26 -5.28 -7.80
C ALA A 136 -13.72 -3.85 -7.59
N LEU A 137 -13.69 -3.39 -6.33
CA LEU A 137 -13.19 -2.04 -6.00
C LEU A 137 -11.70 -1.89 -6.31
N GLY A 138 -10.89 -2.90 -5.99
CA GLY A 138 -9.46 -2.95 -6.33
C GLY A 138 -9.26 -2.90 -7.84
N GLY A 139 -9.96 -3.75 -8.59
CA GLY A 139 -9.90 -3.78 -10.04
C GLY A 139 -10.24 -2.43 -10.69
N ILE A 140 -11.34 -1.80 -10.26
CA ILE A 140 -11.74 -0.46 -10.72
C ILE A 140 -10.66 0.58 -10.42
N ALA A 141 -10.10 0.56 -9.21
CA ALA A 141 -9.06 1.52 -8.82
C ALA A 141 -7.76 1.35 -9.62
N PHE A 142 -7.30 0.11 -9.84
CA PHE A 142 -6.12 -0.17 -10.66
C PHE A 142 -6.35 0.18 -12.14
N ALA A 143 -7.52 -0.13 -12.69
CA ALA A 143 -7.88 0.25 -14.06
C ALA A 143 -7.96 1.78 -14.22
N GLY A 144 -8.56 2.47 -13.25
CA GLY A 144 -8.64 3.94 -13.23
C GLY A 144 -7.27 4.59 -13.12
N LEU A 145 -6.39 4.07 -12.25
CA LEU A 145 -5.02 4.57 -12.11
C LEU A 145 -4.22 4.36 -13.40
N GLY A 146 -4.32 3.18 -14.01
CA GLY A 146 -3.67 2.84 -15.28
C GLY A 146 -4.14 3.74 -16.43
N GLY A 147 -5.46 3.93 -16.57
CA GLY A 147 -6.05 4.83 -17.56
C GLY A 147 -5.61 6.28 -17.37
N TRP A 148 -5.56 6.76 -16.12
CA TRP A 148 -5.09 8.11 -15.81
C TRP A 148 -3.61 8.32 -16.17
N LEU A 149 -2.75 7.36 -15.86
CA LEU A 149 -1.32 7.41 -16.24
C LEU A 149 -1.13 7.40 -17.75
N PHE A 150 -1.93 6.60 -18.48
CA PHE A 150 -1.91 6.55 -19.93
C PHE A 150 -2.31 7.89 -20.56
N LEU A 151 -3.41 8.49 -20.07
CA LEU A 151 -3.87 9.81 -20.52
C LEU A 151 -2.86 10.92 -20.23
N GLN A 152 -2.14 10.85 -19.10
CA GLN A 152 -1.06 11.81 -18.81
C GLN A 152 0.13 11.66 -19.75
N LYS A 153 0.50 10.42 -20.11
CA LYS A 153 1.58 10.17 -21.07
C LYS A 153 1.24 10.76 -22.45
N GLN A 154 -0.01 10.61 -22.90
CA GLN A 154 -0.48 11.19 -24.17
C GLN A 154 -0.51 12.72 -24.17
N ARG A 155 -0.70 13.37 -23.02
CA ARG A 155 -0.69 14.84 -22.91
C ARG A 155 0.72 15.46 -22.86
N ARG A 156 1.76 14.65 -22.70
CA ARG A 156 3.16 15.10 -22.56
C ARG A 156 4.03 14.81 -23.79
N GLY A 157 3.53 14.05 -24.76
CA GLY A 157 4.16 13.81 -26.06
C GLY A 157 3.42 14.58 -27.14
#